data_AF-A0A2N2N7Z2-F1
#
_entry.id   AF-A0A2N2N7Z2-F1
#
_cell.length_a   1.000
_cell.length_b   1.000
_cell.length_c   1.000
_cell.angle_alpha   90.00
_cell.angle_beta   90.00
_cell.angle_gamma   90.00
#
_symmetry.space_group_name_H-M   'P 1'
#
loop_
_entity.id
_entity.type
_entity.pdbx_description
1 polymer ?
#
loop_
_entity_poly.entity_id
_entity_poly.type
_entity_poly.pdbx_seq_one_letter_code
_entity_poly.pdbx_strand_id
1 'polypeptide(L)'
;MIKWLSKWLRKFHRWIAVPTAIAIPAVLILKLVGNKELMEIWEKLEKIPSLLMLIMALSGAYLFLIPYIAKGQRKKRSQTKEE
;
A
#
# COMPACT_ATOMS: atom_id res chain seq x y z
N MET A 1 16.70 10.77 -8.61
CA MET A 1 16.25 9.37 -8.47
C MET A 1 14.93 9.20 -7.69
N ILE A 2 14.70 9.86 -6.54
CA ILE A 2 13.50 9.68 -5.69
C ILE A 2 12.15 9.98 -6.41
N LYS A 3 12.14 10.87 -7.41
CA LYS A 3 10.93 11.20 -8.20
C LYS A 3 10.42 10.04 -9.07
N TRP A 4 11.33 9.19 -9.57
CA TRP A 4 10.95 8.01 -10.35
C TRP A 4 10.42 6.91 -9.43
N LEU A 5 11.12 6.66 -8.32
CA LEU A 5 10.69 5.73 -7.28
C LEU A 5 9.28 6.09 -6.76
N SER A 6 9.02 7.35 -6.41
CA SER A 6 7.71 7.78 -5.91
C SER A 6 6.58 7.65 -6.94
N LYS A 7 6.85 7.85 -8.23
CA LYS A 7 5.86 7.59 -9.30
C LYS A 7 5.62 6.08 -9.47
N TRP A 8 6.68 5.28 -9.47
CA TRP A 8 6.60 3.83 -9.58
C TRP A 8 5.85 3.22 -8.38
N LEU A 9 6.17 3.65 -7.16
CA LEU A 9 5.60 3.17 -5.91
C LEU A 9 4.10 3.51 -5.81
N ARG A 10 3.65 4.66 -6.33
CA ARG A 10 2.20 4.96 -6.47
C ARG A 10 1.49 4.01 -7.42
N LYS A 11 2.13 3.69 -8.55
CA LYS A 11 1.57 2.80 -9.57
C LYS A 11 1.50 1.37 -9.04
N PHE A 12 2.55 0.91 -8.39
CA PHE A 12 2.65 -0.39 -7.71
C PHE A 12 1.63 -0.52 -6.57
N HIS A 13 1.56 0.47 -5.68
CA HIS A 13 0.58 0.53 -4.58
C HIS A 13 -0.85 0.42 -5.11
N ARG A 14 -1.20 1.17 -6.17
CA ARG A 14 -2.52 1.10 -6.79
C ARG A 14 -2.78 -0.23 -7.51
N TRP A 15 -1.74 -0.85 -8.08
CA TRP A 15 -1.84 -2.15 -8.75
C TRP A 15 -2.08 -3.31 -7.78
N ILE A 16 -1.53 -3.24 -6.57
CA ILE A 16 -1.74 -4.24 -5.51
C ILE A 16 -3.03 -3.98 -4.75
N ALA A 17 -3.36 -2.70 -4.48
CA ALA A 17 -4.56 -2.32 -3.75
C ALA A 17 -5.84 -2.90 -4.36
N VAL A 18 -5.97 -2.85 -5.69
CA VAL A 18 -7.18 -3.28 -6.40
C VAL A 18 -7.46 -4.78 -6.21
N PRO A 19 -6.53 -5.71 -6.54
CA PRO A 19 -6.75 -7.13 -6.30
C PRO A 19 -6.89 -7.46 -4.81
N THR A 20 -6.15 -6.79 -3.90
CA THR A 20 -6.33 -7.01 -2.45
C THR A 20 -7.72 -6.58 -1.98
N ALA A 21 -8.23 -5.45 -2.46
CA ALA A 21 -9.56 -4.94 -2.10
C ALA A 21 -10.70 -5.83 -2.61
N ILE A 22 -10.49 -6.58 -3.71
CA ILE A 22 -11.45 -7.57 -4.23
C ILE A 22 -11.32 -8.90 -3.48
N ALA A 23 -10.08 -9.31 -3.17
CA ALA A 23 -9.82 -10.58 -2.50
C ALA A 23 -10.44 -10.64 -1.09
N ILE A 24 -10.36 -9.56 -0.31
CA ILE A 24 -10.92 -9.51 1.05
C ILE A 24 -12.43 -9.84 1.09
N PRO A 25 -13.31 -9.13 0.37
CA PRO A 25 -14.73 -9.45 0.38
C PRO A 25 -15.04 -10.82 -0.24
N ALA A 26 -14.26 -11.27 -1.25
CA ALA A 26 -14.41 -12.62 -1.78
C ALA A 26 -14.18 -13.68 -0.68
N VAL A 27 -13.08 -13.57 0.08
CA VAL A 27 -12.78 -14.45 1.22
C VAL A 27 -13.90 -14.42 2.26
N LEU A 28 -14.42 -13.23 2.59
CA LEU A 28 -15.50 -13.09 3.56
C LEU A 28 -16.79 -13.79 3.11
N ILE A 29 -17.14 -13.69 1.82
CA ILE A 29 -18.30 -14.39 1.25
C ILE A 29 -18.07 -15.90 1.27
N LEU A 30 -16.89 -16.37 0.84
CA LEU A 30 -16.51 -17.79 0.92
C LEU A 30 -16.57 -18.32 2.36
N LYS A 31 -16.18 -17.49 3.33
CA LYS A 31 -16.25 -17.80 4.76
C LYS A 31 -17.67 -17.93 5.28
N LEU A 32 -18.57 -17.08 4.80
CA LEU A 32 -20.00 -17.15 5.10
C LEU A 32 -20.67 -18.39 4.48
N VAL A 33 -20.21 -18.84 3.31
CA VAL A 33 -20.75 -20.02 2.60
C VAL A 33 -20.31 -21.35 3.25
N GLY A 34 -19.25 -21.35 4.08
CA GLY A 34 -18.96 -22.46 5.00
C GLY A 34 -18.36 -23.73 4.38
N ASN A 35 -17.74 -23.64 3.20
CA ASN A 35 -17.20 -24.80 2.51
C ASN A 35 -15.79 -25.16 3.03
N LYS A 36 -15.68 -26.24 3.80
CA LYS A 36 -14.48 -26.60 4.60
C LYS A 36 -13.25 -26.99 3.77
N GLU A 37 -13.43 -27.62 2.61
CA GLU A 37 -12.29 -28.00 1.74
C GLU A 37 -11.67 -26.78 1.06
N LEU A 38 -12.51 -25.83 0.65
CA LEU A 38 -12.03 -24.58 0.08
C LEU A 38 -11.35 -23.71 1.15
N MET A 39 -11.80 -23.80 2.40
CA MET A 39 -11.22 -23.07 3.52
C MET A 39 -9.75 -23.36 3.74
N GLU A 40 -9.29 -24.62 3.74
CA GLU A 40 -7.87 -24.93 3.99
C GLU A 40 -6.93 -24.34 2.93
N ILE A 41 -7.36 -24.36 1.66
CA ILE A 41 -6.63 -23.75 0.55
C ILE A 41 -6.64 -22.23 0.69
N TRP A 42 -7.78 -21.66 1.08
CA TRP A 42 -7.96 -20.23 1.29
C TRP A 42 -7.25 -19.72 2.55
N GLU A 43 -7.08 -20.51 3.60
CA GLU A 43 -6.41 -20.12 4.85
C GLU A 43 -4.91 -19.88 4.62
N LYS A 44 -4.29 -20.71 3.77
CA LYS A 44 -2.92 -20.47 3.30
C LYS A 44 -2.83 -19.19 2.47
N LEU A 45 -3.85 -18.94 1.63
CA LEU A 45 -3.93 -17.72 0.84
C LEU A 45 -4.26 -16.49 1.70
N GLU A 46 -4.98 -16.59 2.82
CA GLU A 46 -5.42 -15.49 3.69
C GLU A 46 -4.24 -14.71 4.28
N LYS A 47 -3.09 -15.38 4.48
CA LYS A 47 -1.83 -14.75 4.88
C LYS A 47 -1.27 -13.80 3.81
N ILE A 48 -1.56 -14.04 2.53
CA ILE A 48 -1.05 -13.25 1.40
C ILE A 48 -1.70 -11.85 1.35
N PRO A 49 -3.05 -11.69 1.37
CA PRO A 49 -3.69 -10.40 1.55
C PRO A 49 -3.21 -9.68 2.80
N SER A 50 -3.04 -10.36 3.94
CA SER A 50 -2.56 -9.72 5.17
C SER A 50 -1.16 -9.13 5.00
N LEU A 51 -0.23 -9.87 4.38
CA LEU A 51 1.12 -9.38 4.11
C LEU A 51 1.12 -8.26 3.07
N LEU A 52 0.32 -8.39 2.00
CA LEU A 52 0.13 -7.34 1.00
C LEU A 52 -0.44 -6.07 1.62
N MET A 53 -1.40 -6.20 2.55
CA MET A 53 -2.03 -5.09 3.26
C MET A 53 -1.02 -4.36 4.16
N LEU A 54 -0.11 -5.10 4.82
CA LEU A 54 1.00 -4.52 5.57
C LEU A 54 1.95 -3.73 4.66
N ILE A 55 2.37 -4.30 3.53
CA ILE A 55 3.23 -3.63 2.54
C ILE A 55 2.53 -2.39 1.98
N MET A 56 1.23 -2.49 1.75
CA MET A 56 0.36 -1.39 1.31
C MET A 56 0.29 -0.26 2.34
N ALA A 57 0.13 -0.59 3.62
CA ALA A 57 0.13 0.40 4.70
C ALA A 57 1.50 1.11 4.81
N LEU A 58 2.60 0.36 4.76
CA LEU A 58 3.96 0.91 4.81
C LEU A 58 4.27 1.79 3.60
N SER A 59 3.94 1.33 2.40
CA SER A 59 4.13 2.07 1.15
C SER A 59 3.28 3.33 1.08
N GLY A 60 2.03 3.26 1.53
CA GLY A 60 1.12 4.39 1.64
C GLY A 60 1.63 5.45 2.62
N ALA A 61 2.05 5.02 3.81
CA ALA A 61 2.63 5.91 4.83
C ALA A 61 3.90 6.61 4.33
N TYR A 62 4.79 5.89 3.64
CA TYR A 62 5.97 6.47 3.02
C TYR A 62 5.61 7.54 1.97
N LEU A 63 4.68 7.22 1.06
CA LEU A 63 4.20 8.17 0.04
C LEU A 63 3.53 9.41 0.64
N PHE A 64 2.85 9.26 1.78
CA PHE A 64 2.23 10.35 2.53
C PHE A 64 3.27 11.28 3.17
N LEU A 65 4.41 10.73 3.62
CA LEU A 65 5.50 11.51 4.22
C LEU A 65 6.32 12.34 3.21
N ILE A 66 6.48 11.85 1.97
CA ILE A 66 7.25 12.55 0.91
C ILE A 66 6.87 14.03 0.76
N PRO A 67 5.60 14.42 0.56
CA PRO A 67 5.24 15.83 0.38
C PRO A 67 5.53 16.65 1.64
N TYR A 68 5.41 16.09 2.84
CA TYR A 68 5.73 16.78 4.10
C TYR A 68 7.23 17.10 4.20
N ILE A 69 8.08 16.12 3.91
CA ILE A 69 9.54 16.30 3.93
C ILE A 69 9.99 17.24 2.81
N ALA A 70 9.43 17.09 1.60
CA ALA A 70 9.75 17.94 0.45
C ALA A 70 9.34 19.41 0.67
N LYS A 71 8.23 19.66 1.38
CA LYS A 71 7.78 21.01 1.75
C LYS A 71 8.76 21.68 2.73
N GLY A 72 9.28 20.92 3.70
CA GLY A 72 10.31 21.40 4.64
C GLY A 72 11.64 21.75 3.97
N GLN A 73 12.10 20.94 3.01
CA GLN A 73 13.34 21.20 2.28
C GLN A 73 13.25 22.43 1.37
N ARG A 74 12.10 22.68 0.72
CA ARG A 74 11.91 23.90 -0.10
C ARG A 74 11.99 25.17 0.74
N LYS A 75 11.44 25.16 1.95
CA LYS A 75 11.41 26.32 2.85
C LYS A 75 12.82 26.70 3.35
N LYS A 76 13.68 25.72 3.65
CA LYS A 76 15.09 25.97 3.98
C LYS A 76 15.86 26.60 2.81
N ARG A 77 15.60 26.13 1.58
CA ARG A 77 16.31 26.59 0.37
C ARG A 77 15.90 27.99 -0.09
N SER A 78 14.69 28.45 0.25
CA SER A 78 14.27 29.84 0.05
C SER A 78 14.86 30.78 1.10
N GLN A 79 15.03 30.34 2.35
CA GLN A 79 15.66 31.16 3.39
C GLN A 79 17.16 31.38 3.13
N THR A 80 17.90 30.36 2.67
CA THR A 80 19.33 30.52 2.29
C THR A 80 19.55 31.36 1.02
N LYS A 81 18.50 31.81 0.34
CA LYS A 81 18.61 32.73 -0.82
C LYS A 81 18.26 34.18 -0.47
N GLU A 82 17.73 34.43 0.73
CA GLU A 82 17.39 35.77 1.23
C GLU A 82 18.45 36.29 2.23
N GLU A 83 19.42 35.47 2.64
CA GLU A 83 20.66 35.85 3.34
C GLU A 83 21.83 36.00 2.36
#